data_AF-A0A166URK9-F1
#
_entry.id   AF-A0A166URK9-F1
#
_cell.length_a   1.000
_cell.length_b   1.000
_cell.length_c   1.000
_cell.angle_alpha   90.00
_cell.angle_beta   90.00
_cell.angle_gamma   90.00
#
_symmetry.space_group_name_H-M   'P 1'
#
loop_
_entity.id
_entity.type
_entity.pdbx_description
1 polymer ?
#
loop_
_entity_poly.entity_id
_entity_poly.type
_entity_poly.pdbx_seq_one_letter_code
_entity_poly.pdbx_strand_id
1 'polypeptide(L)'
;FIERATGQSDSSIKHGLEAQTDRSRAVRCKNPRDGGSVILVDTPGLDNPQKTDIAVMIEIADFLQKLCKQKVHLSAIVYLHRISDKRMTAEDPLRNLKMLTSLCGQETLPRIALGTTMWNEIRPETGVRQEQALSRYW
;
A
#
# COMPACT_ATOMS: atom_id res chain seq x y z
N PHE A 1 -7.31 2.69 4.07
CA PHE A 1 -6.31 3.56 4.72
C PHE A 1 -6.46 5.01 4.30
N ILE A 2 -6.35 5.33 3.01
CA ILE A 2 -6.33 6.72 2.49
C ILE A 2 -7.54 7.52 2.96
N GLU A 3 -8.77 7.00 2.82
CA GLU A 3 -10.00 7.66 3.31
C GLU A 3 -9.89 8.11 4.78
N ARG A 4 -9.41 7.21 5.64
CA ARG A 4 -9.24 7.47 7.07
C ARG A 4 -8.14 8.50 7.32
N ALA A 5 -7.06 8.46 6.54
CA ALA A 5 -5.92 9.37 6.66
C ALA A 5 -6.22 10.78 6.15
N THR A 6 -7.08 10.92 5.14
CA THR A 6 -7.45 12.22 4.56
C THR A 6 -8.69 12.85 5.21
N GLY A 7 -9.53 12.04 5.87
CA GLY A 7 -10.84 12.49 6.36
C GLY A 7 -11.81 12.85 5.23
N GLN A 8 -11.46 12.52 3.97
CA GLN A 8 -12.31 12.72 2.81
C GLN A 8 -13.08 11.42 2.57
N SER A 9 -14.37 11.44 2.83
CA SER A 9 -15.30 10.37 2.44
C SER A 9 -15.53 10.46 0.93
N ASP A 10 -14.56 9.98 0.17
CA ASP A 10 -14.66 9.85 -1.27
C ASP A 10 -15.56 8.64 -1.57
N SER A 11 -16.76 8.87 -2.12
CA SER A 11 -17.81 7.86 -2.38
C SER A 11 -17.39 6.72 -3.33
N SER A 12 -16.16 6.77 -3.82
CA SER A 12 -15.49 5.79 -4.66
C SER A 12 -14.68 4.74 -3.88
N ILE A 13 -14.47 4.93 -2.57
CA ILE A 13 -13.78 3.96 -1.70
C ILE A 13 -14.84 3.00 -1.14
N LYS A 14 -15.05 1.86 -1.83
CA LYS A 14 -16.01 0.84 -1.41
C LYS A 14 -15.31 -0.29 -0.65
N HIS A 15 -15.83 -0.65 0.53
CA HIS A 15 -15.31 -1.72 1.39
C HIS A 15 -15.73 -3.14 0.95
N GLY A 16 -15.68 -3.43 -0.36
CA GLY A 16 -16.08 -4.72 -0.93
C GLY A 16 -14.93 -5.72 -1.06
N LEU A 17 -15.28 -7.02 -1.21
CA LEU A 17 -14.36 -8.13 -1.46
C LEU A 17 -13.71 -8.15 -2.86
N GLU A 18 -14.10 -7.23 -3.75
CA GLU A 18 -13.55 -7.11 -5.10
C GLU A 18 -12.40 -6.08 -5.10
N ALA A 19 -11.22 -6.50 -5.57
CA ALA A 19 -10.09 -5.61 -5.81
C ALA A 19 -10.48 -4.58 -6.89
N GLN A 20 -10.94 -3.40 -6.47
CA GLN A 20 -11.60 -2.43 -7.37
C GLN A 20 -10.73 -1.23 -7.78
N THR A 21 -9.48 -1.14 -7.33
CA THR A 21 -8.51 -0.20 -7.91
C THR A 21 -7.84 -0.85 -9.12
N ASP A 22 -8.42 -0.67 -10.30
CA ASP A 22 -7.75 -1.04 -11.56
C ASP A 22 -6.71 -0.01 -12.01
N ARG A 23 -6.65 1.16 -11.37
CA ARG A 23 -5.70 2.22 -11.70
C ARG A 23 -5.27 2.96 -10.45
N SER A 24 -4.02 3.42 -10.44
CA SER A 24 -3.51 4.28 -9.39
C SER A 24 -4.21 5.63 -9.38
N ARG A 25 -4.46 6.15 -8.19
CA ARG A 25 -5.17 7.42 -7.96
C ARG A 25 -4.45 8.24 -6.91
N ALA A 26 -4.27 9.54 -7.18
CA ALA A 26 -3.72 10.48 -6.21
C ALA A 26 -4.83 11.23 -5.47
N VAL A 27 -4.70 11.34 -4.15
CA VAL A 27 -5.54 12.15 -3.28
C VAL A 27 -4.65 13.16 -2.56
N ARG A 28 -5.02 14.43 -2.63
CA ARG A 28 -4.27 15.51 -1.96
C ARG A 28 -4.91 15.83 -0.61
N CYS A 29 -4.08 15.90 0.42
CA CYS A 29 -4.50 16.30 1.76
C CYS A 29 -3.48 17.23 2.41
N LYS A 30 -3.83 17.72 3.60
CA LYS A 30 -2.96 18.55 4.43
C LYS A 30 -2.30 17.67 5.49
N ASN A 31 -1.00 17.82 5.68
CA ASN A 31 -0.31 17.21 6.81
C ASN A 31 -0.88 17.79 8.11
N PRO A 32 -1.39 16.96 9.04
CA PRO A 32 -1.99 17.45 10.28
C PRO A 32 -0.99 18.13 11.22
N ARG A 33 0.32 17.91 11.05
CA ARG A 33 1.36 18.50 11.92
C ARG A 33 1.76 19.91 11.52
N ASP A 34 1.90 20.19 10.22
CA ASP A 34 2.49 21.44 9.72
C ASP A 34 1.66 22.13 8.63
N GLY A 35 0.52 21.57 8.21
CA GLY A 35 -0.32 22.12 7.14
C GLY A 35 0.30 22.03 5.74
N GLY A 36 1.43 21.33 5.60
CA GLY A 36 2.07 21.01 4.34
C GLY A 36 1.17 20.21 3.42
N SER A 37 1.44 20.28 2.12
CA SER A 37 0.70 19.51 1.11
C SER A 37 1.23 18.09 1.02
N VAL A 38 0.36 17.09 1.20
CA VAL A 38 0.67 15.67 1.01
C VAL A 38 -0.16 15.11 -0.13
N ILE A 39 0.44 14.24 -0.94
CA ILE A 39 -0.25 13.46 -1.96
C ILE A 39 -0.14 12.00 -1.55
N LEU A 40 -1.28 11.36 -1.33
CA LEU A 40 -1.38 9.92 -1.11
C LEU A 40 -1.77 9.26 -2.44
N VAL A 41 -1.05 8.21 -2.81
CA VAL A 41 -1.34 7.44 -4.03
C VAL A 41 -1.92 6.10 -3.62
N ASP A 42 -3.17 5.87 -4.00
CA ASP A 42 -3.85 4.59 -3.94
C ASP A 42 -3.44 3.78 -5.16
N THR A 43 -2.99 2.54 -4.99
CA THR A 43 -2.54 1.67 -6.09
C THR A 43 -3.44 0.44 -6.19
N PRO A 44 -3.50 -0.22 -7.35
CA PRO A 44 -4.00 -1.58 -7.43
C PRO A 44 -3.27 -2.49 -6.45
N GLY A 45 -4.00 -3.44 -5.85
CA GLY A 45 -3.39 -4.53 -5.08
C GLY A 45 -2.57 -5.44 -5.99
N LEU A 46 -1.50 -6.01 -5.44
CA LEU A 46 -0.73 -7.07 -6.13
C LEU A 46 -1.51 -8.40 -6.14
N ASP A 47 -2.47 -8.57 -5.23
CA ASP A 47 -3.41 -9.69 -5.14
C ASP A 47 -4.62 -9.55 -6.08
N ASN A 48 -4.50 -8.77 -7.15
CA ASN A 48 -5.59 -8.52 -8.08
C ASN A 48 -5.83 -9.74 -9.00
N PRO A 49 -6.98 -10.44 -8.91
CA PRO A 49 -7.27 -11.61 -9.74
C PRO A 49 -7.39 -11.28 -11.24
N GLN A 50 -7.52 -10.01 -11.61
CA GLN A 50 -7.65 -9.53 -12.98
C GLN A 50 -6.31 -9.10 -13.60
N LYS A 51 -5.21 -9.05 -12.83
CA LYS A 51 -3.91 -8.54 -13.30
C LYS A 51 -2.75 -9.38 -12.78
N THR A 52 -1.70 -9.50 -13.59
CA THR A 52 -0.44 -10.07 -13.11
C THR A 52 0.31 -9.05 -12.25
N ASP A 53 1.14 -9.52 -11.32
CA ASP A 53 2.02 -8.65 -10.51
C ASP A 53 2.82 -7.68 -11.39
N ILE A 54 3.33 -8.17 -12.53
CA ILE A 54 4.10 -7.36 -13.48
C ILE A 54 3.25 -6.23 -14.06
N ALA A 55 1.99 -6.50 -14.42
CA ALA A 55 1.09 -5.47 -14.96
C ALA A 55 0.76 -4.40 -13.91
N VAL A 56 0.58 -4.80 -12.65
CA VAL A 56 0.41 -3.85 -11.53
C VAL A 56 1.67 -3.01 -11.32
N MET A 57 2.85 -3.64 -11.37
CA MET A 57 4.13 -2.94 -11.23
C MET A 57 4.38 -1.91 -12.33
N ILE A 58 4.08 -2.24 -13.59
CA ILE A 58 4.15 -1.30 -14.72
C ILE A 58 3.22 -0.11 -14.50
N GLU A 59 2.01 -0.36 -14.01
CA GLU A 59 1.03 0.69 -13.74
C GLU A 59 1.52 1.67 -12.66
N ILE A 60 2.07 1.14 -11.56
CA ILE A 60 2.68 1.94 -10.49
C ILE A 60 3.87 2.74 -11.05
N ALA A 61 4.73 2.12 -11.86
CA ALA A 61 5.89 2.77 -12.47
C ALA A 61 5.48 3.95 -13.36
N ASP A 62 4.49 3.74 -14.23
CA ASP A 62 3.96 4.78 -15.11
C ASP A 62 3.34 5.93 -14.32
N PHE A 63 2.66 5.62 -13.23
CA PHE A 63 2.08 6.63 -12.34
C PHE A 63 3.17 7.48 -11.66
N LEU A 64 4.18 6.83 -11.08
CA LEU A 64 5.31 7.51 -10.44
C LEU A 64 6.10 8.35 -11.45
N GLN A 65 6.31 7.86 -12.68
CA GLN A 65 7.00 8.61 -13.72
C GLN A 65 6.27 9.92 -14.07
N LYS A 66 4.93 9.90 -14.12
CA LYS A 66 4.12 11.11 -14.34
C LYS A 66 4.30 12.13 -13.20
N LEU A 67 4.32 11.66 -11.95
CA LEU A 67 4.57 12.52 -10.79
C LEU A 67 5.99 13.12 -10.80
N CYS A 68 7.00 12.31 -11.13
CA CYS A 68 8.38 12.80 -11.27
C CYS A 68 8.51 13.89 -12.33
N LYS A 69 7.85 13.75 -13.48
CA LYS A 69 7.80 14.78 -14.54
C LYS A 69 7.18 16.10 -14.05
N GLN A 70 6.29 16.02 -13.06
CA GLN A 70 5.67 17.17 -12.39
C GLN A 70 6.49 17.69 -11.18
N LYS A 71 7.72 17.20 -10.98
CA LYS A 71 8.59 17.53 -9.84
C LYS A 71 7.99 17.15 -8.48
N VAL A 72 7.14 16.12 -8.46
CA VAL A 72 6.65 15.50 -7.22
C VAL A 72 7.55 14.31 -6.90
N HIS A 73 8.19 14.34 -5.73
CA HIS A 73 9.14 13.31 -5.31
C HIS A 73 8.47 12.27 -4.40
N LEU A 74 8.80 11.00 -4.61
CA LEU A 74 8.39 9.92 -3.72
C LEU A 74 9.03 10.10 -2.35
N SER A 75 8.19 10.30 -1.33
CA SER A 75 8.64 10.54 0.05
C SER A 75 8.68 9.26 0.88
N ALA A 76 7.67 8.39 0.73
CA ALA A 76 7.55 7.13 1.44
C ALA A 76 6.65 6.15 0.68
N ILE A 77 6.81 4.87 0.96
CA ILE A 77 5.89 3.80 0.55
C ILE A 77 5.25 3.26 1.82
N VAL A 78 3.92 3.11 1.83
CA VAL A 78 3.20 2.44 2.92
C VAL A 78 2.70 1.10 2.39
N TYR A 79 3.34 0.01 2.81
CA TYR A 79 2.92 -1.35 2.45
C TYR A 79 1.98 -1.88 3.54
N LEU A 80 0.77 -2.28 3.14
CA LEU A 80 -0.28 -2.71 4.05
C LEU A 80 -0.55 -4.20 3.86
N HIS A 81 -0.58 -4.95 4.96
CA HIS A 81 -0.91 -6.36 5.00
C HIS A 81 -2.17 -6.59 5.84
N ARG A 82 -3.03 -7.55 5.46
CA ARG A 82 -4.19 -7.91 6.29
C ARG A 82 -3.76 -8.83 7.41
N ILE A 83 -4.11 -8.50 8.64
CA ILE A 83 -3.77 -9.35 9.80
C ILE A 83 -4.60 -10.64 9.86
N SER A 84 -5.72 -10.68 9.13
CA SER A 84 -6.62 -11.84 9.05
C SER A 84 -6.12 -12.94 8.10
N ASP A 85 -5.10 -12.68 7.28
CA ASP A 85 -4.56 -13.64 6.33
C ASP A 85 -3.83 -14.79 7.07
N LYS A 86 -4.39 -16.00 6.99
CA LYS A 86 -3.97 -17.15 7.83
C LYS A 86 -2.62 -17.77 7.46
N ARG A 87 -2.06 -17.40 6.31
CA ARG A 87 -0.81 -17.96 5.79
C ARG A 87 -0.11 -16.97 4.88
N MET A 88 1.22 -16.97 4.96
CA MET A 88 2.13 -16.37 3.97
C MET A 88 2.24 -17.25 2.70
N THR A 89 1.14 -17.88 2.27
CA THR A 89 1.17 -18.93 1.22
C THR A 89 0.48 -18.55 -0.07
N ALA A 90 -0.23 -17.43 -0.14
CA ALA A 90 -0.75 -16.94 -1.43
C ALA A 90 0.27 -16.01 -2.12
N GLU A 91 0.98 -15.19 -1.34
CA GLU A 91 2.00 -14.26 -1.81
C GLU A 91 3.15 -14.22 -0.81
N ASP A 92 4.35 -13.98 -1.32
CA ASP A 92 5.53 -13.68 -0.52
C ASP A 92 5.64 -12.14 -0.41
N PRO A 93 5.29 -11.52 0.73
CA PRO A 93 5.46 -10.07 0.92
C PRO A 93 6.88 -9.59 0.66
N LEU A 94 7.90 -10.46 0.87
CA LEU A 94 9.27 -10.15 0.50
C LEU A 94 9.45 -10.05 -1.01
N ARG A 95 8.77 -10.89 -1.80
CA ARG A 95 8.82 -10.81 -3.27
C ARG A 95 8.22 -9.49 -3.75
N ASN A 96 7.08 -9.08 -3.19
CA ASN A 96 6.41 -7.82 -3.55
C ASN A 96 7.26 -6.60 -3.15
N LEU A 97 7.83 -6.61 -1.94
CA LEU A 97 8.76 -5.57 -1.48
C LEU A 97 10.05 -5.54 -2.31
N LYS A 98 10.61 -6.69 -2.68
CA LYS A 98 11.78 -6.77 -3.58
C LYS A 98 11.48 -6.20 -4.96
N MET A 99 10.29 -6.46 -5.52
CA MET A 99 9.89 -5.87 -6.80
C MET A 99 9.69 -4.36 -6.71
N LEU A 100 9.02 -3.87 -5.66
CA LEU A 100 8.84 -2.42 -5.41
C LEU A 100 10.18 -1.70 -5.23
N THR A 101 11.11 -2.29 -4.50
CA THR A 101 12.44 -1.71 -4.25
C THR A 101 13.33 -1.75 -5.49
N SER A 102 13.21 -2.76 -6.35
CA SER A 102 13.90 -2.76 -7.65
C SER A 102 13.32 -1.72 -8.62
N LEU A 103 12.03 -1.38 -8.50
CA LEU A 103 11.41 -0.31 -9.29
C LEU A 103 11.82 1.09 -8.82
N CYS A 104 11.84 1.31 -7.50
CA CYS A 104 12.06 2.63 -6.89
C CYS A 104 13.51 2.89 -6.48
N GLY A 105 14.42 1.94 -6.71
CA GLY A 105 15.80 1.99 -6.22
C GLY A 105 15.95 1.55 -4.75
N GLN A 106 17.12 0.99 -4.41
CA GLN A 106 17.40 0.51 -3.05
C GLN A 106 17.40 1.62 -2.01
N GLU A 107 17.68 2.87 -2.41
CA GLU A 107 17.59 4.06 -1.57
C GLU A 107 16.16 4.33 -1.05
N THR A 108 15.15 3.67 -1.62
CA THR A 108 13.76 3.76 -1.17
C THR A 108 13.48 2.82 0.02
N LEU A 109 14.31 1.80 0.27
CA LEU A 109 14.12 0.85 1.39
C LEU A 109 13.91 1.54 2.75
N PRO A 110 14.71 2.54 3.16
CA PRO A 110 14.52 3.23 4.45
C PRO A 110 13.21 4.04 4.53
N ARG A 111 12.52 4.21 3.40
CA ARG A 111 11.28 4.99 3.27
C ARG A 111 10.05 4.09 3.16
N ILE A 112 10.21 2.77 3.34
CA ILE A 112 9.09 1.82 3.37
C ILE A 112 8.60 1.67 4.81
N ALA A 113 7.35 2.04 5.05
CA ALA A 113 6.63 1.75 6.27
C ALA A 113 5.74 0.53 6.06
N LEU A 114 5.88 -0.47 6.92
CA LEU A 114 5.07 -1.70 6.91
C LEU A 114 3.97 -1.56 7.95
N GLY A 115 2.73 -1.85 7.56
CA GLY A 115 1.57 -1.74 8.44
C GLY A 115 0.59 -2.89 8.28
N THR A 116 -0.14 -3.19 9.35
CA THR A 116 -1.16 -4.22 9.39
C THR A 116 -2.57 -3.60 9.41
N THR A 117 -3.54 -4.26 8.79
CA THR A 117 -4.94 -3.78 8.64
C THR A 117 -5.94 -4.89 8.96
N MET A 118 -7.24 -4.58 8.99
CA MET A 118 -8.34 -5.53 9.25
C MET A 118 -8.32 -6.17 10.64
N TRP A 119 -7.82 -5.42 11.64
CA TRP A 119 -7.80 -5.84 13.05
C TRP A 119 -9.17 -6.12 13.65
N ASN A 120 -10.25 -5.62 13.05
CA ASN A 120 -11.63 -5.88 13.43
C ASN A 120 -12.16 -7.25 12.97
N GLU A 121 -11.44 -7.96 12.08
CA GLU A 121 -11.86 -9.27 11.56
C GLU A 121 -11.33 -10.46 12.37
N ILE A 122 -10.41 -10.20 13.30
CA ILE A 122 -9.75 -11.24 14.08
C ILE A 122 -9.76 -10.88 15.57
N ARG A 123 -9.67 -11.90 16.43
CA ARG A 123 -9.47 -11.68 17.87
C ARG A 123 -8.13 -10.97 18.11
N PRO A 124 -8.05 -9.95 18.99
CA PRO A 124 -6.82 -9.22 19.26
C PRO A 124 -5.62 -10.10 19.58
N GLU A 125 -5.81 -11.15 20.38
CA GLU A 125 -4.73 -12.05 20.79
C GLU A 125 -4.17 -12.84 19.60
N THR A 126 -5.03 -13.25 18.67
CA THR A 126 -4.61 -13.91 17.44
C THR A 126 -3.93 -12.90 16.50
N GLY A 127 -4.45 -11.67 16.39
CA GLY A 127 -3.84 -10.60 15.61
C GLY A 127 -2.42 -10.26 16.06
N VAL A 128 -2.20 -10.13 17.38
CA VAL A 128 -0.86 -9.91 17.94
C VAL A 128 0.10 -11.05 17.60
N ARG A 129 -0.37 -12.30 17.68
CA ARG A 129 0.46 -13.47 17.29
C ARG A 129 0.78 -13.47 15.80
N GLN A 130 -0.16 -13.09 14.94
CA GLN A 130 0.05 -12.96 13.49
C GLN A 130 1.07 -11.86 13.20
N GLU A 131 0.96 -10.70 13.85
CA GLU A 131 1.89 -9.58 13.65
C GLU A 131 3.32 -9.94 14.09
N GLN A 132 3.46 -10.63 15.22
CA GLN A 132 4.75 -11.16 15.68
C GLN A 132 5.34 -12.21 14.72
N ALA A 133 4.50 -12.99 14.06
CA ALA A 133 4.96 -13.93 13.04
C ALA A 133 5.45 -13.18 11.79
N LEU A 134 4.67 -12.18 11.33
CA LEU A 134 4.99 -11.34 10.17
C LEU A 134 6.30 -10.55 10.36
N SER A 135 6.55 -10.04 11.56
CA SER A 135 7.78 -9.28 11.85
C SER A 135 9.07 -10.10 11.69
N ARG A 136 8.99 -11.42 11.57
CA ARG A 136 10.16 -12.28 11.30
C ARG A 136 10.53 -12.32 9.81
N TYR A 137 9.63 -11.87 8.95
CA TYR A 137 9.79 -11.86 7.50
C TYR A 137 9.95 -10.45 6.94
N TRP A 138 9.72 -9.42 7.74
CA TRP A 138 9.94 -8.02 7.42
C TRP A 138 11.33 -7.59 7.89
#